data_AF-A0A1W2FQD8-F1
#
_entry.id   AF-A0A1W2FQD8-F1
#
_cell.length_a   1.000
_cell.length_b   1.000
_cell.length_c   1.000
_cell.angle_alpha   90.00
_cell.angle_beta   90.00
_cell.angle_gamma   90.00
#
_symmetry.space_group_name_H-M   'P 1'
#
loop_
_entity.id
_entity.type
_entity.pdbx_description
1 polymer ?
#
loop_
_entity_poly.entity_id
_entity_poly.type
_entity_poly.pdbx_seq_one_letter_code
_entity_poly.pdbx_strand_id
1 'polypeptide(L)'
;MSGTKVDLETLRAAIKEYESIRDDLMVAHQNGERLTTVQGAGKDAPSQVYANWARAAGEAHQKSNKQLQDTLTTRIENLQATLRQYEQTEQGNRDNLK
;
A
#
# COMPACT_ATOMS: atom_id res chain seq x y z
N MET A 1 -14.64 14.46 31.00
CA MET A 1 -14.92 13.77 29.72
C MET A 1 -13.74 12.85 29.43
N SER A 2 -13.92 11.54 29.68
CA SER A 2 -12.89 10.53 29.39
C SER A 2 -12.90 10.22 27.90
N GLY A 3 -12.38 11.16 27.09
CA GLY A 3 -12.07 10.88 25.70
C GLY A 3 -11.05 9.76 25.68
N THR A 4 -11.35 8.68 24.96
CA THR A 4 -10.44 7.56 24.73
C THR A 4 -9.07 8.13 24.39
N LYS A 5 -8.08 7.98 25.30
CA LYS A 5 -6.69 8.37 25.00
C LYS A 5 -6.31 7.59 23.76
N VAL A 6 -6.21 8.28 22.62
CA VAL A 6 -5.69 7.65 21.41
C VAL A 6 -4.27 7.24 21.74
N ASP A 7 -4.00 5.95 21.71
CA ASP A 7 -2.67 5.43 21.87
C ASP A 7 -1.86 5.79 20.62
N LEU A 8 -1.17 6.93 20.70
CA LEU A 8 -0.37 7.47 19.61
C LEU A 8 0.78 6.52 19.24
N GLU A 9 1.25 5.69 20.18
CA GLU A 9 2.28 4.68 19.88
C GLU A 9 1.69 3.57 19.03
N THR A 10 0.50 3.07 19.38
CA THR A 10 -0.24 2.11 18.53
C THR A 10 -0.54 2.69 17.15
N LEU A 11 -0.93 3.97 17.06
CA LEU A 11 -1.18 4.63 15.76
C LEU A 11 0.10 4.73 14.91
N ARG A 12 1.22 5.12 15.51
CA ARG A 12 2.53 5.18 14.83
C ARG A 12 3.01 3.80 14.39
N ALA A 13 2.81 2.78 15.23
CA ALA A 13 3.15 1.40 14.90
C ALA A 13 2.34 0.90 13.68
N ALA A 14 1.02 1.16 13.67
CA ALA A 14 0.16 0.81 12.54
C ALA A 14 0.54 1.54 11.24
N ILE A 15 0.92 2.83 11.32
CA ILE A 15 1.43 3.58 10.16
C ILE A 15 2.68 2.89 9.59
N LYS A 16 3.64 2.56 10.45
CA LYS A 16 4.89 1.90 10.05
C LYS A 16 4.65 0.53 9.42
N GLU A 17 3.72 -0.24 9.95
CA GLU A 17 3.35 -1.55 9.39
C GLU A 17 2.74 -1.38 7.99
N TYR A 18 1.82 -0.45 7.80
CA TYR A 18 1.25 -0.17 6.47
C TYR A 18 2.27 0.36 5.48
N GLU A 19 3.22 1.19 5.92
CA GLU A 19 4.34 1.63 5.08
C GLU A 19 5.17 0.43 4.62
N SER A 20 5.53 -0.48 5.53
CA SER A 20 6.27 -1.71 5.19
C SER A 20 5.51 -2.56 4.18
N ILE A 21 4.21 -2.78 4.38
CA ILE A 21 3.38 -3.59 3.47
C ILE A 21 3.29 -2.93 2.08
N ARG A 22 3.11 -1.61 2.03
CA ARG A 22 3.08 -0.86 0.76
C ARG A 22 4.41 -1.02 0.02
N ASP A 23 5.53 -0.89 0.73
CA ASP A 23 6.86 -0.98 0.14
C ASP A 23 7.14 -2.40 -0.37
N ASP A 24 6.74 -3.44 0.36
CA ASP A 24 6.79 -4.83 -0.10
C ASP A 24 5.95 -5.04 -1.36
N LEU A 25 4.75 -4.45 -1.43
CA LEU A 25 3.90 -4.48 -2.62
C LEU A 25 4.55 -3.77 -3.81
N MET A 26 5.25 -2.65 -3.59
CA MET A 26 6.00 -1.93 -4.62
C MET A 26 7.13 -2.80 -5.19
N VAL A 27 7.89 -3.47 -4.33
CA VAL A 27 8.94 -4.40 -4.74
C VAL A 27 8.34 -5.59 -5.50
N ALA A 28 7.24 -6.17 -5.00
CA ALA A 28 6.54 -7.26 -5.68
C ALA A 28 6.00 -6.85 -7.05
N HIS A 29 5.51 -5.61 -7.18
CA HIS A 29 5.04 -5.07 -8.45
C HIS A 29 6.19 -4.96 -9.45
N GLN A 30 7.33 -4.38 -9.05
CA GLN A 30 8.52 -4.25 -9.92
C GLN A 30 9.03 -5.62 -10.37
N ASN A 31 9.18 -6.56 -9.43
CA ASN A 31 9.64 -7.92 -9.74
C ASN A 31 8.66 -8.66 -10.66
N GLY A 32 7.36 -8.41 -10.50
CA GLY A 32 6.31 -9.06 -11.26
C GLY A 32 6.05 -8.48 -12.66
N GLU A 33 6.75 -7.42 -13.09
CA GLU A 33 6.67 -6.92 -14.48
C GLU A 33 6.99 -8.01 -15.52
N ARG A 34 7.82 -8.99 -15.16
CA ARG A 34 8.11 -10.14 -16.04
C ARG A 34 6.86 -10.97 -16.37
N LEU A 35 5.84 -10.96 -15.52
CA LEU A 35 4.60 -11.69 -15.76
C LEU A 35 3.77 -11.08 -16.91
N THR A 36 3.97 -9.80 -17.23
CA THR A 36 3.26 -9.12 -18.34
C THR A 36 3.96 -9.31 -19.68
N THR A 37 5.17 -9.88 -19.69
CA THR A 37 6.02 -10.03 -20.88
C THR A 37 6.26 -11.50 -21.28
N VAL A 38 5.46 -12.43 -20.75
CA VAL A 38 5.55 -13.86 -21.07
C VAL A 38 5.42 -14.11 -22.57
N GLN A 39 6.37 -14.87 -23.11
CA GLN A 39 6.41 -15.27 -24.52
C GLN A 39 5.97 -16.73 -24.70
N GLY A 40 5.41 -17.05 -25.86
CA GLY A 40 5.08 -18.43 -26.21
C GLY A 40 6.33 -19.28 -26.36
N ALA A 41 6.27 -20.53 -25.91
CA ALA A 41 7.38 -21.48 -26.03
C ALA A 41 7.70 -21.86 -27.49
N GLY A 42 6.73 -21.69 -28.39
CA GLY A 42 6.85 -21.92 -29.83
C GLY A 42 5.95 -20.96 -30.63
N LYS A 43 6.05 -21.03 -31.96
CA LYS A 43 5.23 -20.24 -32.90
C LYS A 43 3.85 -20.87 -33.18
N ASP A 44 3.59 -22.05 -32.64
CA ASP A 44 2.32 -22.75 -32.77
C ASP A 44 1.20 -22.01 -32.00
N ALA A 45 -0.03 -22.15 -32.50
CA ALA A 45 -1.18 -21.44 -31.94
C ALA A 45 -1.39 -21.72 -30.43
N PRO A 46 -1.30 -22.97 -29.93
CA PRO A 46 -1.40 -23.24 -28.49
C PRO A 46 -0.38 -22.46 -27.65
N SER A 47 0.91 -22.49 -28.03
CA SER A 47 1.95 -21.73 -27.31
C SER A 47 1.65 -20.24 -27.22
N GLN A 48 1.14 -19.65 -28.30
CA GLN A 48 0.77 -18.23 -28.33
C GLN A 48 -0.46 -17.92 -27.46
N VAL A 49 -1.49 -18.79 -27.48
CA VAL A 49 -2.69 -18.63 -26.64
C VAL A 49 -2.33 -18.68 -25.16
N TYR A 50 -1.53 -19.64 -24.72
CA TYR A 50 -1.12 -19.72 -23.31
C TYR A 50 -0.29 -18.52 -22.88
N ALA A 51 0.62 -18.04 -23.73
CA ALA A 51 1.38 -16.82 -23.44
C ALA A 51 0.47 -15.60 -23.31
N ASN A 52 -0.56 -15.47 -24.16
CA ASN A 52 -1.54 -14.39 -24.05
C ASN A 52 -2.29 -14.44 -22.72
N TRP A 53 -2.74 -15.62 -22.29
CA TRP A 53 -3.42 -15.79 -21.00
C TRP A 53 -2.50 -15.49 -19.82
N ALA A 54 -1.26 -15.96 -19.87
CA ALA A 54 -0.26 -15.67 -18.85
C ALA A 54 -0.01 -14.16 -18.71
N ARG A 55 0.13 -13.44 -19.84
CA ARG A 55 0.29 -11.98 -19.84
C ARG A 55 -0.93 -11.26 -19.29
N ALA A 56 -2.14 -11.64 -19.74
CA ALA A 56 -3.38 -11.04 -19.24
C ALA A 56 -3.56 -11.25 -17.72
N ALA A 57 -3.25 -12.44 -17.22
CA ALA A 57 -3.26 -12.73 -15.79
C ALA A 57 -2.20 -11.90 -15.04
N GLY A 58 -1.00 -11.79 -15.61
CA GLY A 58 0.08 -10.94 -15.09
C GLY A 58 -0.36 -9.47 -14.99
N GLU A 59 -0.94 -8.91 -16.05
CA GLU A 59 -1.46 -7.54 -16.09
C GLU A 59 -2.55 -7.30 -15.05
N ALA A 60 -3.50 -8.23 -14.93
CA ALA A 60 -4.56 -8.15 -13.93
C ALA A 60 -4.01 -8.18 -12.50
N HIS A 61 -3.03 -9.04 -12.23
CA HIS A 61 -2.34 -9.11 -10.93
C HIS A 61 -1.58 -7.81 -10.64
N GLN A 62 -0.83 -7.27 -11.60
CA GLN A 62 -0.12 -6.00 -11.43
C GLN A 62 -1.09 -4.85 -11.14
N LYS A 63 -2.21 -4.79 -11.87
CA LYS A 63 -3.25 -3.79 -11.63
C LYS A 63 -3.83 -3.90 -10.22
N SER A 64 -4.13 -5.11 -9.76
CA SER A 64 -4.64 -5.34 -8.41
C SER A 64 -3.63 -4.95 -7.33
N ASN A 65 -2.35 -5.32 -7.50
CA ASN A 65 -1.28 -4.89 -6.60
C ASN A 65 -1.19 -3.36 -6.54
N LYS A 66 -1.19 -2.67 -7.68
CA LYS A 66 -1.15 -1.21 -7.73
C LYS A 66 -2.33 -0.57 -6.99
N GLN A 67 -3.53 -1.10 -7.14
CA GLN A 67 -4.71 -0.61 -6.41
C GLN A 67 -4.57 -0.76 -4.88
N LEU A 68 -3.93 -1.84 -4.41
CA LEU A 68 -3.63 -2.03 -3.00
C LEU A 68 -2.58 -1.03 -2.50
N GLN A 69 -1.52 -0.78 -3.27
CA GLN A 69 -0.52 0.25 -2.94
C GLN A 69 -1.17 1.62 -2.79
N ASP A 70 -2.05 2.00 -3.72
CA ASP A 70 -2.72 3.29 -3.71
C ASP A 70 -3.65 3.40 -2.49
N THR A 71 -4.42 2.35 -2.20
CA THR A 71 -5.30 2.28 -1.01
C THR A 71 -4.51 2.42 0.29
N LEU A 72 -3.40 1.71 0.43
CA LEU A 72 -2.53 1.80 1.60
C LEU A 72 -1.91 3.19 1.72
N THR A 73 -1.48 3.79 0.62
CA THR A 73 -0.93 5.15 0.60
C THR A 73 -1.95 6.15 1.13
N THR A 74 -3.18 6.15 0.62
CA THR A 74 -4.24 7.02 1.14
C THR A 74 -4.54 6.76 2.62
N ARG A 75 -4.51 5.48 3.06
CA ARG A 75 -4.73 5.15 4.47
C ARG A 75 -3.61 5.71 5.36
N ILE A 76 -2.35 5.56 4.96
CA ILE A 76 -1.18 6.09 5.66
C ILE A 76 -1.29 7.61 5.78
N GLU A 77 -1.59 8.31 4.69
CA GLU A 77 -1.74 9.77 4.67
C GLU A 77 -2.82 10.24 5.66
N ASN A 78 -3.97 9.57 5.68
CA ASN A 78 -5.06 9.87 6.62
C ASN A 78 -4.65 9.66 8.08
N LEU A 79 -3.92 8.58 8.38
CA LEU A 79 -3.46 8.28 9.73
C LEU A 79 -2.38 9.26 10.18
N GLN A 80 -1.46 9.63 9.29
CA GLN A 80 -0.45 10.65 9.56
C GLN A 80 -1.09 12.03 9.77
N ALA A 81 -2.10 12.41 8.98
CA ALA A 81 -2.86 13.65 9.19
C ALA A 81 -3.55 13.66 10.56
N THR A 82 -4.18 12.54 10.93
CA THR A 82 -4.83 12.36 12.24
C THR A 82 -3.80 12.50 13.37
N LEU A 83 -2.66 11.84 13.27
CA LEU A 83 -1.58 11.91 14.26
C LEU A 83 -1.10 13.35 14.46
N ARG A 84 -0.83 14.08 13.36
CA ARG A 84 -0.40 15.48 13.42
C ARG A 84 -1.44 16.37 14.11
N GLN A 85 -2.73 16.18 13.83
CA GLN A 85 -3.80 16.94 14.46
C GLN A 85 -3.87 16.69 15.97
N TYR A 86 -3.73 15.43 16.41
CA TYR A 86 -3.69 15.08 17.83
C TYR A 86 -2.47 15.69 18.53
N GLU A 87 -1.29 15.58 17.93
CA GLU A 87 -0.05 16.13 18.50
C GLU A 87 -0.12 17.65 18.66
N GLN A 88 -0.66 18.37 17.66
CA GLN A 88 -0.86 19.81 17.73
C GLN A 88 -1.87 20.21 18.81
N THR A 89 -2.97 19.46 18.94
CA THR A 89 -4.02 19.74 19.94
C THR A 89 -3.51 19.52 21.36
N GLU A 90 -2.77 18.42 21.60
CA GLU A 90 -2.14 18.14 22.91
C GLU A 90 -1.08 19.18 23.26
N GLN A 91 -0.30 19.65 22.28
CA GLN A 91 0.70 20.69 22.51
C GLN A 91 0.07 22.05 22.83
N GLY A 92 -0.96 22.48 22.08
CA GLY A 92 -1.68 23.72 22.36
C GLY A 92 -2.41 23.71 23.71
N ASN A 93 -2.93 22.55 24.14
CA ASN A 93 -3.52 22.40 25.48
C ASN A 93 -2.46 22.54 26.59
N ARG A 94 -1.24 21.99 26.39
CA ARG A 94 -0.14 22.14 27.36
C ARG A 94 0.38 23.58 27.45
N ASP A 95 0.43 24.28 26.33
CA ASP A 95 0.92 25.67 26.28
C ASP A 95 -0.09 26.65 26.91
N ASN A 96 -1.40 26.40 26.79
CA ASN A 96 -2.45 27.19 27.45
C ASN A 96 -2.61 26.89 28.96
N LEU A 97 -1.99 25.81 29.46
CA LEU A 97 -2.02 25.42 30.88
C LEU A 97 -0.80 25.93 31.68
N LYS A 98 0.13 26.64 31.02
CA LYS A 98 1.27 27.32 31.66
C LYS A 98 1.04 28.82 31.76
#